data_AF-A0A091WQL3-F1
#
_entry.id   AF-A0A091WQL3-F1
#
_cell.length_a   1.000
_cell.length_b   1.000
_cell.length_c   1.000
_cell.angle_alpha   90.00
_cell.angle_beta   90.00
_cell.angle_gamma   90.00
#
_symmetry.space_group_name_H-M   'P 1'
#
loop_
_entity.id
_entity.type
_entity.pdbx_description
1 polymer ?
#
loop_
_entity_poly.entity_id
_entity_poly.type
_entity_poly.pdbx_seq_one_letter_code
_entity_poly.pdbx_strand_id
1 'polypeptide(L)' 'IVKLAVYRMLPKNLQRRTMMQRLHLFPEDVIPEDIQKNLLQEIPQPRAVPKRLDEYTPEEIAAFPKVWT' A
#
# COMPACT_ATOMS: atom_id res chain seq x y z
N ILE A 1 1.12 -7.46 11.89
CA ILE A 1 0.64 -8.45 10.89
C ILE A 1 1.62 -8.56 9.71
N VAL A 2 1.92 -7.46 9.01
CA VAL A 2 2.79 -7.41 7.82
C VAL A 2 4.15 -8.11 8.03
N LYS A 3 4.85 -7.82 9.13
CA LYS A 3 6.15 -8.45 9.45
C LYS A 3 6.12 -9.98 9.42
N LEU A 4 5.06 -10.59 9.97
CA LEU A 4 4.93 -12.05 10.02
C LEU A 4 4.54 -12.62 8.66
N ALA A 5 3.70 -11.92 7.90
CA ALA A 5 3.33 -12.33 6.55
C ALA A 5 4.58 -12.39 5.65
N VAL A 6 5.38 -11.32 5.62
CA VAL A 6 6.65 -11.27 4.86
C VAL A 6 7.62 -12.35 5.34
N TYR A 7 7.83 -12.48 6.65
CA TYR A 7 8.75 -13.49 7.21
C TYR A 7 8.41 -14.93 6.80
N ARG A 8 7.11 -15.26 6.70
CA ARG A 8 6.64 -16.60 6.31
C ARG A 8 6.81 -16.86 4.81
N MET A 9 6.78 -15.83 3.98
CA MET A 9 6.98 -15.95 2.52
C MET A 9 8.45 -16.03 2.12
N LEU A 10 9.37 -15.54 2.95
CA LEU A 10 10.81 -15.64 2.69
C LEU A 10 11.30 -17.10 2.68
N PRO A 11 12.35 -17.42 1.90
CA PRO A 11 12.97 -18.74 1.89
C PRO A 11 13.36 -19.23 3.30
N LYS A 12 13.17 -20.52 3.57
CA LYS A 12 13.45 -21.13 4.87
C LYS A 12 14.94 -21.45 5.03
N ASN A 13 15.80 -20.44 4.94
CA ASN A 13 17.25 -20.54 5.06
C ASN A 13 17.83 -19.51 6.05
N LEU A 14 19.15 -19.53 6.23
CA LEU A 14 19.86 -18.62 7.14
C LEU A 14 19.78 -17.14 6.72
N GLN A 15 19.63 -16.87 5.41
CA GLN A 15 19.57 -15.50 4.87
C GLN A 15 18.29 -14.77 5.30
N ARG A 16 17.24 -15.50 5.70
CA ARG A 16 15.96 -14.92 6.11
C ARG A 16 16.09 -13.85 7.19
N ARG A 17 16.98 -14.04 8.17
CA ARG A 17 17.20 -13.05 9.25
C ARG A 17 17.85 -11.78 8.71
N THR A 18 18.83 -11.91 7.83
CA THR A 18 19.49 -10.79 7.15
C THR A 18 18.52 -10.02 6.26
N MET A 19 17.67 -10.71 5.51
CA MET A 19 16.63 -10.07 4.68
C MET A 19 15.65 -9.25 5.51
N MET A 20 15.24 -9.76 6.68
CA MET A 20 14.34 -9.02 7.58
C MET A 20 14.94 -7.76 8.19
N GLN A 21 16.26 -7.64 8.27
CA GLN A 21 16.92 -6.41 8.73
C GLN A 21 16.83 -5.28 7.71
N ARG A 22 16.62 -5.61 6.43
CA ARG A 22 16.44 -4.64 5.33
C ARG A 22 14.98 -4.23 5.13
N LEU A 23 14.06 -4.79 5.92
CA LEU A 23 12.64 -4.43 5.89
C LEU A 23 12.36 -3.35 6.94
N HIS A 24 12.06 -2.15 6.49
CA HIS A 24 11.66 -1.03 7.35
C HIS A 24 10.13 -0.93 7.35
N LEU A 25 9.51 -0.97 8.54
CA LEU A 25 8.06 -0.86 8.72
C LEU A 25 7.76 0.29 9.66
N PHE A 26 6.86 1.18 9.23
CA PHE A 26 6.37 2.30 10.02
C PHE A 26 4.86 2.12 10.24
N PRO A 27 4.34 2.39 11.44
CA PRO A 27 2.91 2.25 11.73
C PRO A 27 2.07 3.33 11.03
N GLU A 28 2.64 4.53 10.92
CA GLU A 28 2.03 5.72 10.33
C GLU A 28 2.82 6.17 9.08
N ASP A 29 2.47 7.33 8.55
CA ASP A 29 3.08 7.98 7.39
C ASP A 29 4.42 8.70 7.68
N VAL A 30 4.86 8.71 8.94
CA VAL A 30 6.10 9.38 9.35
C VAL A 30 7.32 8.47 9.12
N ILE A 31 8.15 8.84 8.13
CA ILE A 31 9.40 8.14 7.78
C ILE A 31 10.60 8.97 8.25
N PRO A 32 11.60 8.35 8.92
CA PRO A 32 12.86 9.01 9.28
C PRO A 32 13.60 9.62 8.06
N GLU A 33 14.21 10.78 8.28
CA GLU A 33 14.82 11.59 7.20
C GLU A 33 15.96 10.86 6.47
N ASP A 34 16.73 10.03 7.18
CA ASP A 34 17.82 9.23 6.64
C ASP A 34 17.34 8.16 5.65
N ILE A 35 16.17 7.55 5.92
CA ILE A 35 15.56 6.56 5.03
C ILE A 35 14.88 7.27 3.85
N GLN A 36 14.17 8.37 4.13
CA GLN A 36 13.44 9.13 3.11
C GLN A 36 14.36 9.68 2.01
N LYS A 37 15.55 10.18 2.38
CA LYS A 37 16.56 10.68 1.43
C LYS A 37 17.10 9.62 0.46
N ASN A 38 16.97 8.34 0.82
CA ASN A 38 17.52 7.22 0.06
C ASN A 38 16.44 6.44 -0.73
N LEU A 39 15.23 6.97 -0.85
CA LEU A 39 14.16 6.35 -1.63
C LEU A 39 14.45 6.50 -3.14
N LEU A 40 14.33 5.39 -3.87
CA LEU A 40 14.53 5.37 -5.32
C LEU A 40 13.19 5.42 -6.09
N GLN A 41 12.21 4.63 -5.66
CA GLN A 41 10.95 4.46 -6.36
C GLN A 41 9.82 4.12 -5.38
N GLU A 42 8.62 4.60 -5.69
CA GLU A 42 7.37 4.17 -5.08
C GLU A 42 6.72 3.04 -5.90
N ILE A 43 6.43 1.91 -5.26
CA ILE A 43 5.78 0.76 -5.90
C ILE A 43 4.26 0.98 -5.87
N PRO A 44 3.54 0.79 -6.99
CA PRO A 44 2.09 0.99 -7.02
C PRO A 44 1.36 0.04 -6.06
N GLN A 45 0.27 0.52 -5.46
CA GLN A 45 -0.55 -0.31 -4.60
C GLN A 45 -1.19 -1.46 -5.40
N PRO A 46 -1.12 -2.71 -4.91
CA PRO A 46 -1.64 -3.86 -5.66
C PRO A 46 -3.18 -3.86 -5.78
N ARG A 47 -3.88 -3.13 -4.90
CA ARG A 47 -5.33 -3.01 -4.90
C ARG A 47 -5.71 -1.55 -5.16
N ALA A 48 -6.56 -1.33 -6.17
CA ALA A 48 -7.22 -0.04 -6.34
C ALA A 48 -8.27 0.15 -5.23
N VAL A 49 -8.16 1.24 -4.49
CA VAL A 49 -9.15 1.62 -3.48
C VAL A 49 -10.37 2.17 -4.22
N PRO A 50 -11.56 1.55 -4.11
CA PRO A 50 -12.74 2.04 -4.80
C PRO A 50 -13.19 3.36 -4.17
N LYS A 51 -13.70 4.27 -5.02
CA LYS A 51 -14.29 5.51 -4.54
C LYS A 51 -15.60 5.24 -3.79
N ARG A 52 -15.80 5.93 -2.67
CA ARG A 52 -17.10 5.99 -1.97
C ARG A 52 -18.05 6.94 -2.70
N LEU A 53 -19.36 6.86 -2.42
CA LEU A 53 -20.37 7.67 -3.12
C LEU A 53 -20.15 9.19 -2.94
N ASP A 54 -19.64 9.60 -1.79
CA ASP A 54 -19.27 10.98 -1.44
C ASP A 54 -18.01 11.49 -2.14
N GLU A 55 -17.21 10.59 -2.73
CA GLU A 55 -15.97 10.92 -3.45
C GLU A 55 -16.19 11.09 -4.96
N TYR A 56 -17.40 10.79 -5.47
CA TYR A 56 -17.75 11.02 -6.87
C TYR A 56 -18.10 12.49 -7.11
N THR A 57 -17.69 13.02 -8.26
CA THR A 57 -18.08 14.37 -8.65
C THR A 57 -19.56 14.41 -9.06
N PRO A 58 -20.25 15.56 -8.92
CA PRO A 58 -21.62 15.71 -9.40
C PRO A 58 -21.78 15.37 -10.90
N GLU A 59 -20.72 15.59 -11.69
CA GLU A 59 -20.65 15.26 -13.11
C GLU A 59 -20.65 13.74 -13.35
N GLU A 60 -19.82 12.98 -12.62
CA GLU A 60 -19.79 11.51 -12.69
C GLU A 60 -21.15 10.91 -12.32
N ILE A 61 -21.81 11.48 -11.31
CA ILE A 61 -23.14 11.05 -10.85
C ILE A 61 -24.20 11.37 -11.91
N ALA A 62 -24.20 12.58 -12.46
CA ALA A 62 -25.18 13.00 -13.47
C ALA A 62 -25.00 12.28 -14.81
N ALA A 63 -23.76 11.90 -15.16
CA ALA A 63 -23.47 11.10 -16.34
C ALA A 63 -24.00 9.67 -16.23
N PHE A 64 -24.17 9.15 -15.01
CA PHE A 64 -24.68 7.80 -14.81
C PHE A 64 -26.21 7.75 -14.93
N PRO A 65 -26.78 6.94 -15.85
CA PRO A 65 -28.21 6.93 -16.11
C PRO A 65 -29.01 6.27 -14.97
N LYS A 66 -30.23 6.75 -14.73
CA LYS A 66 -31.20 6.09 -13.85
C LYS A 66 -31.74 4.83 -14.54
N VAL A 67 -31.58 3.67 -13.92
CA VAL A 67 -31.86 2.37 -14.54
C VAL A 67 -33.34 1.95 -14.45
N TRP A 68 -34.11 2.50 -13.49
CA TRP A 68 -35.51 2.13 -13.28
C TRP A 68 -36.35 3.33 -12.80
N THR A 69 -37.66 3.26 -13.07
CA THR A 69 -38.66 4.27 -12.68
C THR A 69 -39.56 3.72 -11.59
#